data_AF-A0AAD5KXG3-F1
#
_entry.id   AF-A0AAD5KXG3-F1
#
_cell.length_a   1.000
_cell.length_b   1.000
_cell.length_c   1.000
_cell.angle_alpha   90.00
_cell.angle_beta   90.00
_cell.angle_gamma   90.00
#
_symmetry.space_group_name_H-M   'P 1'
#
loop_
_entity.id
_entity.type
_entity.pdbx_description
1 polymer ?
#
loop_
_entity_poly.entity_id
_entity_poly.type
_entity_poly.pdbx_seq_one_letter_code
_entity_poly.pdbx_strand_id
1 'polypeptide(L)'
;YDRIVIVVMENQDFNDVADDSYYPTIAENHNGVLLTNFYALTHPSQPNYIGMISGSTGGVILDFDSNIERKSVVDLLDAKGISWKTYQESYPGGCSTESSVDTYRRKHNPFISFKNIASNGTRCANIVPATQLDEDIENNSVPQFVFYTPDMNNDGHDTSLQYSSDWMKSWLEPRVGKPGFNNNTLFILTWDENKTWVIKPNIVYTVLFGPAVNRTVSTDDTKYNHYSILKSVEENWDLGNLGEGDVDAT
;
A
#
# COMPACT_ATOMS: atom_id res chain seq x y z
N TYR A 1 1.89 -16.91 3.22
CA TYR A 1 0.57 -16.85 2.55
C TYR A 1 0.80 -16.63 1.06
N ASP A 2 -0.20 -16.87 0.20
CA ASP A 2 0.02 -16.88 -1.26
C ASP A 2 -0.08 -15.49 -1.89
N ARG A 3 -0.79 -14.57 -1.22
CA ARG A 3 -1.01 -13.20 -1.68
C ARG A 3 -0.83 -12.18 -0.57
N ILE A 4 -0.25 -11.03 -0.93
CA ILE A 4 -0.23 -9.81 -0.12
C ILE A 4 -0.97 -8.72 -0.89
N VAL A 5 -1.92 -8.06 -0.22
CA VAL A 5 -2.61 -6.87 -0.72
C VAL A 5 -2.30 -5.71 0.20
N ILE A 6 -1.66 -4.67 -0.32
CA ILE A 6 -1.38 -3.43 0.39
C ILE A 6 -2.34 -2.37 -0.13
N VAL A 7 -3.05 -1.70 0.76
CA VAL A 7 -3.89 -0.54 0.46
C VAL A 7 -3.33 0.64 1.25
N VAL A 8 -3.03 1.75 0.58
CA VAL A 8 -2.47 2.95 1.21
C VAL A 8 -3.45 4.11 1.07
N MET A 9 -3.88 4.67 2.20
CA MET A 9 -4.74 5.85 2.32
C MET A 9 -3.90 7.12 2.56
N GLU A 10 -4.52 8.31 2.49
CA GLU A 10 -3.87 9.61 2.65
C GLU A 10 -4.53 10.42 3.79
N ASN A 11 -3.89 11.48 4.26
CA ASN A 11 -3.10 11.40 5.49
C ASN A 11 -4.04 11.68 6.68
N GLN A 12 -3.96 10.86 7.73
CA GLN A 12 -4.83 11.01 8.90
C GLN A 12 -4.08 10.68 10.18
N ASP A 13 -4.41 11.37 11.26
CA ASP A 13 -3.84 11.06 12.57
C ASP A 13 -4.38 9.71 13.07
N PHE A 14 -3.50 8.88 13.64
CA PHE A 14 -3.87 7.55 14.16
C PHE A 14 -5.16 7.56 14.99
N ASN A 15 -5.27 8.48 15.96
CA ASN A 15 -6.42 8.53 16.86
C ASN A 15 -7.73 8.86 16.13
N ASP A 16 -7.68 9.73 15.11
CA ASP A 16 -8.88 10.10 14.36
C ASP A 16 -9.41 8.88 13.58
N VAL A 17 -8.51 8.08 12.99
CA VAL A 17 -8.85 6.82 12.32
C VAL A 17 -9.30 5.75 13.32
N ALA A 18 -8.65 5.66 14.49
CA ALA A 18 -9.01 4.72 15.54
C ALA A 18 -10.36 5.02 16.20
N ASP A 19 -10.83 6.27 16.13
CA ASP A 19 -12.15 6.71 16.60
C ASP A 19 -13.21 6.70 15.48
N ASP A 20 -12.84 6.37 14.23
CA ASP A 20 -13.77 6.25 13.10
C ASP A 20 -14.76 5.08 13.26
N SER A 21 -15.90 5.17 12.58
CA SER A 21 -16.97 4.17 12.70
C SER A 21 -16.70 2.82 12.01
N TYR A 22 -15.82 2.76 11.01
CA TYR A 22 -15.59 1.54 10.23
C TYR A 22 -14.16 1.03 10.31
N TYR A 23 -13.14 1.87 10.16
CA TYR A 23 -11.73 1.41 10.13
C TYR A 23 -11.34 0.54 11.34
N PRO A 24 -11.71 0.87 12.60
CA PRO A 24 -11.42 0.04 13.77
C PRO A 24 -12.06 -1.34 13.73
N THR A 25 -13.18 -1.47 13.01
CA THR A 25 -13.94 -2.73 12.91
C THR A 25 -13.28 -3.75 12.00
N ILE A 26 -12.36 -3.34 11.10
CA ILE A 26 -11.72 -4.22 10.12
C ILE A 26 -10.94 -5.33 10.81
N ALA A 27 -10.18 -5.01 11.87
CA ALA A 27 -9.42 -5.99 12.62
C ALA A 27 -10.32 -7.03 13.29
N GLU A 28 -11.46 -6.62 13.84
CA GLU A 28 -12.42 -7.53 14.48
C GLU A 28 -13.15 -8.41 13.46
N ASN A 29 -13.68 -7.80 12.39
CA ASN A 29 -14.54 -8.46 11.42
C ASN A 29 -13.76 -9.40 10.48
N HIS A 30 -12.48 -9.12 10.23
CA HIS A 30 -11.69 -9.82 9.21
C HIS A 30 -10.43 -10.50 9.76
N ASN A 31 -10.48 -10.97 11.03
CA ASN A 31 -9.38 -11.73 11.66
C ASN A 31 -8.04 -10.97 11.63
N GLY A 32 -8.05 -9.69 12.04
CA GLY A 32 -6.90 -8.81 11.95
C GLY A 32 -6.28 -8.39 13.28
N VAL A 33 -5.09 -7.79 13.18
CA VAL A 33 -4.29 -7.21 14.27
C VAL A 33 -4.02 -5.75 13.93
N LEU A 34 -4.35 -4.85 14.85
CA LEU A 34 -4.01 -3.44 14.76
C LEU A 34 -2.58 -3.22 15.27
N LEU A 35 -1.74 -2.58 14.45
CA LEU A 35 -0.38 -2.20 14.81
C LEU A 35 -0.42 -0.78 15.42
N THR A 36 -0.27 -0.67 16.73
CA THR A 36 -0.47 0.60 17.46
C THR A 36 0.78 1.47 17.53
N ASN A 37 1.92 0.97 17.05
CA ASN A 37 3.23 1.63 17.08
C ASN A 37 3.91 1.60 15.70
N PHE A 38 3.12 1.85 14.65
CA PHE A 38 3.55 1.85 13.26
C PHE A 38 3.85 3.27 12.77
N TYR A 39 5.09 3.52 12.35
CA TYR A 39 5.55 4.84 11.91
C TYR A 39 5.58 4.97 10.39
N ALA A 40 5.05 6.08 9.88
CA ALA A 40 5.46 6.57 8.57
C ALA A 40 6.91 7.08 8.61
N LEU A 41 7.58 7.13 7.45
CA LEU A 41 9.01 7.41 7.37
C LEU A 41 9.31 8.89 7.53
N THR A 42 8.49 9.74 6.91
CA THR A 42 8.72 11.18 6.82
C THR A 42 7.45 11.92 6.41
N HIS A 43 7.56 13.23 6.24
CA HIS A 43 6.69 14.03 5.39
C HIS A 43 7.47 14.62 4.21
N PRO A 44 6.84 14.89 3.05
CA PRO A 44 5.43 14.61 2.70
C PRO A 44 5.21 13.16 2.18
N SER A 45 4.03 12.91 1.60
CA SER A 45 3.53 11.61 1.14
C SER A 45 4.49 10.81 0.25
N GLN A 46 4.99 11.39 -0.84
CA GLN A 46 5.69 10.63 -1.89
C GLN A 46 6.93 9.85 -1.40
N PRO A 47 7.83 10.42 -0.57
CA PRO A 47 8.90 9.66 0.08
C PRO A 47 8.44 8.38 0.80
N ASN A 48 7.26 8.38 1.43
CA ASN A 48 6.71 7.21 2.11
C ASN A 48 6.35 6.10 1.12
N TYR A 49 5.65 6.44 0.03
CA TYR A 49 5.33 5.50 -1.05
C TYR A 49 6.60 4.90 -1.70
N ILE A 50 7.61 5.72 -1.98
CA ILE A 50 8.89 5.24 -2.53
C ILE A 50 9.60 4.32 -1.54
N GLY A 51 9.62 4.70 -0.25
CA GLY A 51 10.23 3.93 0.81
C GLY A 51 9.58 2.56 0.99
N MET A 52 8.24 2.48 0.95
CA MET A 52 7.47 1.24 1.05
C MET A 52 7.87 0.18 0.02
N ILE A 53 8.34 0.57 -1.17
CA ILE A 53 8.69 -0.39 -2.24
C ILE A 53 10.18 -0.50 -2.51
N SER A 54 11.04 0.29 -1.85
CA SER A 54 12.48 0.27 -2.13
C SER A 54 13.38 0.30 -0.90
N GLY A 55 12.81 0.28 0.31
CA GLY A 55 13.58 0.32 1.56
C GLY A 55 14.27 1.67 1.81
N SER A 56 14.08 2.67 0.95
CA SER A 56 14.70 3.99 1.08
C SER A 56 13.94 5.04 0.26
N THR A 57 13.94 6.30 0.70
CA THR A 57 13.23 7.39 -0.02
C THR A 57 13.92 7.80 -1.33
N GLY A 58 15.14 7.32 -1.58
CA GLY A 58 15.87 7.57 -2.83
C GLY A 58 16.31 9.02 -2.98
N GLY A 59 16.40 9.76 -1.87
CA GLY A 59 16.67 11.18 -1.85
C GLY A 59 15.46 12.05 -2.19
N VAL A 60 14.28 11.46 -2.39
CA VAL A 60 13.03 12.22 -2.53
C VAL A 60 12.63 12.75 -1.17
N ILE A 61 12.35 14.05 -1.13
CA ILE A 61 12.01 14.80 0.09
C ILE A 61 10.76 15.68 -0.06
N LEU A 62 10.17 15.72 -1.26
CA LEU A 62 9.02 16.56 -1.62
C LEU A 62 8.11 15.81 -2.59
N ASP A 63 6.87 16.27 -2.71
CA ASP A 63 5.85 15.75 -3.63
C ASP A 63 6.04 16.32 -5.06
N PHE A 64 7.14 15.94 -5.70
CA PHE A 64 7.45 16.34 -7.07
C PHE A 64 7.67 15.13 -7.97
N ASP A 65 7.50 15.34 -9.27
CA ASP A 65 7.78 14.28 -10.22
C ASP A 65 9.24 13.80 -10.11
N SER A 66 9.38 12.58 -9.60
CA SER A 66 10.66 11.94 -9.35
C SER A 66 10.88 10.79 -10.32
N ASN A 67 12.08 10.66 -10.87
CA ASN A 67 12.47 9.56 -11.75
C ASN A 67 13.75 8.91 -11.20
N ILE A 68 13.59 7.78 -10.54
CA ILE A 68 14.58 7.19 -9.63
C ILE A 68 15.28 6.02 -10.32
N GLU A 69 16.61 5.99 -10.24
CA GLU A 69 17.45 4.90 -10.76
C GLU A 69 17.89 4.00 -9.62
N ARG A 70 17.00 3.10 -9.18
CA ARG A 70 17.31 2.13 -8.14
C ARG A 70 16.47 0.87 -8.26
N LYS A 71 16.84 -0.16 -7.51
CA LYS A 71 16.03 -1.37 -7.36
C LYS A 71 14.83 -1.14 -6.44
N SER A 72 13.76 -1.86 -6.70
CA SER A 72 12.58 -1.94 -5.84
C SER A 72 12.18 -3.39 -5.60
N VAL A 73 11.12 -3.60 -4.83
CA VAL A 73 10.48 -4.90 -4.62
C VAL A 73 10.19 -5.61 -5.94
N VAL A 74 9.92 -4.88 -7.04
CA VAL A 74 9.69 -5.46 -8.36
C VAL A 74 10.90 -6.23 -8.88
N ASP A 75 12.12 -5.76 -8.62
CA ASP A 75 13.33 -6.49 -9.02
C ASP A 75 13.46 -7.82 -8.28
N LEU A 76 13.02 -7.88 -7.02
CA LEU A 76 13.02 -9.08 -6.22
C LEU A 76 11.91 -10.06 -6.64
N LEU A 77 10.70 -9.53 -6.86
CA LEU A 77 9.53 -10.30 -7.31
C LEU A 77 9.81 -10.95 -8.68
N ASP A 78 10.34 -10.18 -9.64
CA ASP A 78 10.71 -10.70 -10.96
C ASP A 78 11.75 -11.82 -10.87
N ALA A 79 12.77 -11.66 -10.01
CA ALA A 79 13.82 -12.66 -9.84
C ALA A 79 13.31 -14.00 -9.31
N LYS A 80 12.19 -14.00 -8.59
CA LYS A 80 11.54 -15.20 -8.02
C LYS A 80 10.29 -15.63 -8.79
N GLY A 81 9.93 -14.91 -9.86
CA GLY A 81 8.74 -15.19 -10.66
C GLY A 81 7.42 -14.97 -9.93
N ILE A 82 7.41 -14.07 -8.94
CA ILE A 82 6.20 -13.70 -8.19
C ILE A 82 5.39 -12.70 -9.02
N SER A 83 4.14 -13.04 -9.31
CA SER A 83 3.26 -12.16 -10.07
C SER A 83 2.90 -10.91 -9.26
N TRP A 84 2.87 -9.76 -9.91
CA TRP A 84 2.57 -8.49 -9.26
C TRP A 84 1.78 -7.55 -10.15
N LYS A 85 0.89 -6.74 -9.56
CA LYS A 85 0.30 -5.55 -10.18
C LYS A 85 0.11 -4.46 -9.14
N THR A 86 0.09 -3.23 -9.62
CA THR A 86 -0.40 -2.09 -8.84
C THR A 86 -1.65 -1.52 -9.49
N TYR A 87 -2.69 -1.34 -8.68
CA TYR A 87 -4.02 -0.86 -9.07
C TYR A 87 -4.18 0.56 -8.57
N GLN A 88 -4.30 1.49 -9.50
CA GLN A 88 -4.25 2.92 -9.22
C GLN A 88 -5.57 3.54 -9.66
N GLU A 89 -6.35 4.08 -8.72
CA GLU A 89 -7.62 4.72 -9.06
C GLU A 89 -7.40 5.97 -9.91
N SER A 90 -8.29 6.17 -10.88
CA SER A 90 -8.23 7.26 -11.85
C SER A 90 -6.93 7.30 -12.69
N TYR A 91 -6.10 6.26 -12.62
CA TYR A 91 -4.91 6.16 -13.47
C TYR A 91 -5.31 5.99 -14.94
N PRO A 92 -4.82 6.85 -15.85
CA PRO A 92 -5.18 6.76 -17.27
C PRO A 92 -4.62 5.52 -17.99
N GLY A 93 -3.75 4.73 -17.35
CA GLY A 93 -3.12 3.58 -17.96
C GLY A 93 -1.99 3.95 -18.93
N GLY A 94 -1.55 2.98 -19.73
CA GLY A 94 -0.65 3.21 -20.86
C GLY A 94 0.73 3.74 -20.47
N CYS A 95 1.24 3.40 -19.28
CA CYS A 95 2.51 3.91 -18.77
C CYS A 95 2.56 5.43 -18.62
N SER A 96 1.41 6.07 -18.42
CA SER A 96 1.35 7.52 -18.22
C SER A 96 2.26 7.95 -17.08
N THR A 97 3.10 8.95 -17.38
CA THR A 97 3.98 9.64 -16.43
C THR A 97 3.43 11.02 -16.08
N GLU A 98 2.18 11.32 -16.41
CA GLU A 98 1.55 12.59 -16.07
C GLU A 98 1.49 12.76 -14.56
N SER A 99 1.80 13.96 -14.07
CA SER A 99 1.82 14.27 -12.64
C SER A 99 0.44 14.08 -11.99
N SER A 100 -0.62 14.35 -12.76
CA SER A 100 -2.02 14.25 -12.32
C SER A 100 -2.96 14.08 -13.51
N VAL A 101 -4.02 13.30 -13.33
CA VAL A 101 -5.17 13.20 -14.26
C VAL A 101 -6.42 13.11 -13.40
N ASP A 102 -7.37 14.05 -13.54
CA ASP A 102 -8.54 14.16 -12.65
C ASP A 102 -8.15 14.08 -11.16
N THR A 103 -8.56 13.04 -10.45
CA THR A 103 -8.24 12.74 -9.05
C THR A 103 -7.02 11.84 -8.87
N TYR A 104 -6.40 11.33 -9.93
CA TYR A 104 -5.14 10.60 -9.84
C TYR A 104 -3.96 11.55 -9.59
N ARG A 105 -3.02 11.13 -8.74
CA ARG A 105 -1.72 11.79 -8.54
C ARG A 105 -0.58 10.80 -8.65
N ARG A 106 0.41 11.14 -9.46
CA ARG A 106 1.63 10.34 -9.65
C ARG A 106 2.42 10.14 -8.36
N LYS A 107 2.35 11.08 -7.42
CA LYS A 107 3.03 10.99 -6.13
C LYS A 107 2.62 9.77 -5.28
N HIS A 108 1.41 9.23 -5.46
CA HIS A 108 0.95 8.03 -4.74
C HIS A 108 1.16 6.73 -5.52
N ASN A 109 1.68 6.81 -6.75
CA ASN A 109 2.08 5.66 -7.55
C ASN A 109 3.60 5.55 -7.54
N PRO A 110 4.22 4.85 -6.56
CA PRO A 110 5.67 4.80 -6.50
C PRO A 110 6.24 4.06 -7.71
N PHE A 111 5.55 3.07 -8.28
CA PHE A 111 6.05 2.23 -9.37
C PHE A 111 6.41 3.03 -10.63
N ILE A 112 5.61 4.02 -11.01
CA ILE A 112 5.90 4.88 -12.17
C ILE A 112 7.06 5.86 -11.91
N SER A 113 7.49 6.01 -10.65
CA SER A 113 8.65 6.83 -10.29
C SER A 113 9.98 6.11 -10.50
N PHE A 114 10.00 4.80 -10.71
CA PHE A 114 11.24 4.02 -10.90
C PHE A 114 11.51 3.81 -12.38
N LYS A 115 12.67 4.26 -12.87
CA LYS A 115 12.99 4.21 -14.31
C LYS A 115 13.02 2.79 -14.85
N ASN A 116 13.52 1.82 -14.08
CA ASN A 116 13.56 0.41 -14.47
C ASN A 116 12.17 -0.25 -14.55
N ILE A 117 11.12 0.39 -14.05
CA ILE A 117 9.72 -0.01 -14.21
C ILE A 117 9.10 0.79 -15.36
N ALA A 118 9.12 2.12 -15.28
CA ALA A 118 8.44 3.00 -16.23
C ALA A 118 8.97 2.87 -17.68
N SER A 119 10.27 2.59 -17.86
CA SER A 119 10.87 2.40 -19.20
C SER A 119 10.84 0.95 -19.69
N ASN A 120 10.38 0.01 -18.87
CA ASN A 120 10.25 -1.39 -19.23
C ASN A 120 8.77 -1.71 -19.52
N GLY A 121 8.43 -1.91 -20.79
CA GLY A 121 7.04 -2.12 -21.22
C GLY A 121 6.33 -3.29 -20.51
N THR A 122 7.04 -4.36 -20.17
CA THR A 122 6.46 -5.50 -19.44
C THR A 122 6.16 -5.16 -17.99
N ARG A 123 7.10 -4.52 -17.27
CA ARG A 123 6.89 -4.11 -15.88
C ARG A 123 5.85 -3.01 -15.78
N CYS A 124 5.92 -2.04 -16.67
CA CYS A 124 4.99 -0.93 -16.69
C CYS A 124 3.55 -1.34 -17.01
N ALA A 125 3.35 -2.40 -17.82
CA ALA A 125 2.02 -2.97 -18.06
C ALA A 125 1.35 -3.54 -16.80
N ASN A 126 2.09 -3.76 -15.71
CA ASN A 126 1.55 -4.15 -14.41
C ASN A 126 1.09 -2.95 -13.56
N ILE A 127 1.26 -1.71 -14.04
CA ILE A 127 0.66 -0.50 -13.47
C ILE A 127 -0.66 -0.28 -14.19
N VAL A 128 -1.78 -0.56 -13.52
CA VAL A 128 -3.09 -0.68 -14.17
C VAL A 128 -4.14 0.23 -13.52
N PRO A 129 -5.15 0.69 -14.28
CA PRO A 129 -6.31 1.34 -13.69
C PRO A 129 -6.98 0.42 -12.67
N ALA A 130 -7.37 0.97 -11.51
CA ALA A 130 -7.95 0.17 -10.43
C ALA A 130 -9.23 -0.59 -10.79
N THR A 131 -9.96 -0.15 -11.82
CA THR A 131 -11.13 -0.85 -12.36
C THR A 131 -10.82 -2.28 -12.82
N GLN A 132 -9.56 -2.59 -13.16
CA GLN A 132 -9.14 -3.94 -13.54
C GLN A 132 -9.17 -4.94 -12.37
N LEU A 133 -9.15 -4.48 -11.11
CA LEU A 133 -9.11 -5.39 -9.97
C LEU A 133 -10.32 -6.33 -9.94
N ASP A 134 -11.52 -5.84 -10.21
CA ASP A 134 -12.72 -6.68 -10.18
C ASP A 134 -12.73 -7.71 -11.33
N GLU A 135 -12.24 -7.32 -12.51
CA GLU A 135 -12.05 -8.24 -13.64
C GLU A 135 -11.03 -9.34 -13.27
N ASP A 136 -9.93 -8.97 -12.62
CA ASP A 136 -8.91 -9.91 -12.19
C ASP A 136 -9.44 -10.87 -11.12
N ILE A 137 -10.26 -10.38 -10.18
CA ILE A 137 -10.93 -11.21 -9.16
C ILE A 137 -11.90 -12.20 -9.81
N GLU A 138 -12.75 -11.74 -10.73
CA GLU A 138 -13.73 -12.58 -11.42
C GLU A 138 -13.07 -13.68 -12.27
N ASN A 139 -11.91 -13.38 -12.85
CA ASN A 139 -11.14 -14.32 -13.66
C ASN A 139 -10.16 -15.18 -12.84
N ASN A 140 -10.14 -15.08 -11.51
CA ASN A 140 -9.16 -15.74 -10.62
C ASN A 140 -7.70 -15.48 -11.04
N SER A 141 -7.40 -14.25 -11.43
CA SER A 141 -6.12 -13.81 -11.99
C SER A 141 -5.45 -12.69 -11.19
N VAL A 142 -5.96 -12.39 -9.99
CA VAL A 142 -5.34 -11.46 -9.05
C VAL A 142 -3.91 -11.92 -8.75
N PRO A 143 -2.90 -11.05 -8.92
CA PRO A 143 -1.50 -11.42 -8.72
C PRO A 143 -1.21 -11.74 -7.25
N GLN A 144 -0.03 -12.27 -6.99
CA GLN A 144 0.44 -12.58 -5.64
C GLN A 144 0.79 -11.32 -4.84
N PHE A 145 1.43 -10.33 -5.47
CA PHE A 145 1.66 -9.03 -4.85
C PHE A 145 0.73 -7.99 -5.47
N VAL A 146 -0.10 -7.36 -4.62
CA VAL A 146 -1.05 -6.32 -4.99
C VAL A 146 -0.72 -5.06 -4.20
N PHE A 147 -0.56 -3.94 -4.90
CA PHE A 147 -0.51 -2.62 -4.30
C PHE A 147 -1.70 -1.81 -4.83
N TYR A 148 -2.53 -1.28 -3.94
CA TYR A 148 -3.72 -0.51 -4.30
C TYR A 148 -3.60 0.90 -3.73
N THR A 149 -3.90 1.88 -4.58
CA THR A 149 -3.89 3.29 -4.21
C THR A 149 -5.21 3.90 -4.67
N PRO A 150 -6.08 4.34 -3.74
CA PRO A 150 -7.26 5.11 -4.08
C PRO A 150 -6.87 6.48 -4.66
N ASP A 151 -7.82 7.16 -5.27
CA ASP A 151 -7.60 8.52 -5.77
C ASP A 151 -7.75 9.56 -4.64
N MET A 152 -7.41 10.82 -4.92
CA MET A 152 -7.41 11.92 -3.94
C MET A 152 -8.75 12.13 -3.20
N ASN A 153 -9.86 11.62 -3.75
CA ASN A 153 -11.13 11.68 -3.04
C ASN A 153 -11.28 10.50 -2.09
N ASN A 154 -11.03 9.29 -2.59
CA ASN A 154 -11.28 8.05 -1.89
C ASN A 154 -10.23 7.76 -0.81
N ASP A 155 -9.00 8.25 -0.97
CA ASP A 155 -7.94 8.16 0.04
C ASP A 155 -8.16 9.11 1.23
N GLY A 156 -9.06 10.09 1.07
CA GLY A 156 -9.47 11.04 2.11
C GLY A 156 -8.76 12.39 2.10
N HIS A 157 -7.92 12.70 1.10
CA HIS A 157 -7.18 13.98 1.07
C HIS A 157 -8.02 15.18 0.64
N ASP A 158 -8.72 15.08 -0.49
CA ASP A 158 -9.60 16.15 -1.01
C ASP A 158 -11.02 16.05 -0.43
N THR A 159 -11.29 15.02 0.38
CA THR A 159 -12.57 14.79 1.07
C THR A 159 -12.39 14.69 2.59
N SER A 160 -13.21 13.88 3.28
CA SER A 160 -13.18 13.72 4.73
C SER A 160 -12.83 12.28 5.11
N LEU A 161 -12.37 12.09 6.35
CA LEU A 161 -12.18 10.75 6.90
C LEU A 161 -13.45 9.89 6.78
N GLN A 162 -14.62 10.45 7.06
CA GLN A 162 -15.90 9.75 6.91
C GLN A 162 -16.15 9.32 5.46
N TYR A 163 -15.85 10.18 4.47
CA TYR A 163 -15.99 9.83 3.06
C TYR A 163 -15.07 8.67 2.68
N SER A 164 -13.78 8.74 3.06
CA SER A 164 -12.82 7.65 2.83
C SER A 164 -13.24 6.35 3.52
N SER A 165 -13.83 6.44 4.71
CA SER A 165 -14.31 5.32 5.51
C SER A 165 -15.51 4.62 4.83
N ASP A 166 -16.49 5.40 4.36
CA ASP A 166 -17.63 4.91 3.59
C ASP A 166 -17.18 4.26 2.27
N TRP A 167 -16.22 4.90 1.57
CA TRP A 167 -15.61 4.33 0.37
C TRP A 167 -14.91 3.01 0.69
N MET A 168 -14.04 2.96 1.70
CA MET A 168 -13.28 1.78 2.09
C MET A 168 -14.22 0.61 2.41
N LYS A 169 -15.32 0.86 3.11
CA LYS A 169 -16.35 -0.14 3.38
C LYS A 169 -17.00 -0.66 2.10
N SER A 170 -17.39 0.24 1.22
CA SER A 170 -17.99 -0.12 -0.07
C SER A 170 -17.02 -0.88 -0.97
N TRP A 171 -15.72 -0.61 -0.83
CA TRP A 171 -14.67 -1.23 -1.61
C TRP A 171 -14.27 -2.61 -1.05
N LEU A 172 -14.08 -2.72 0.26
CA LEU A 172 -13.53 -3.90 0.90
C LEU A 172 -14.54 -5.04 0.97
N GLU A 173 -15.70 -4.77 1.56
CA GLU A 173 -16.66 -5.81 1.96
C GLU A 173 -17.11 -6.70 0.79
N PRO A 174 -17.41 -6.17 -0.42
CA PRO A 174 -17.76 -7.01 -1.56
C PRO A 174 -16.59 -7.85 -2.09
N ARG A 175 -15.34 -7.41 -1.87
CA ARG A 175 -14.14 -8.06 -2.42
C ARG A 175 -13.60 -9.13 -1.50
N VAL A 176 -13.55 -8.90 -0.19
CA VAL A 176 -13.10 -9.91 0.79
C VAL A 176 -14.09 -11.09 0.90
N GLY A 177 -15.34 -10.92 0.47
CA GLY A 177 -16.29 -12.02 0.30
C GLY A 177 -15.98 -12.95 -0.89
N LYS A 178 -15.10 -12.56 -1.82
CA LYS A 178 -14.80 -13.34 -3.04
C LYS A 178 -13.59 -14.28 -2.81
N PRO A 179 -13.73 -15.60 -3.01
CA PRO A 179 -12.62 -16.55 -2.82
C PRO A 179 -11.37 -16.24 -3.66
N GLY A 180 -11.54 -15.76 -4.90
CA GLY A 180 -10.44 -15.39 -5.79
C GLY A 180 -9.56 -14.24 -5.27
N PHE A 181 -10.05 -13.48 -4.29
CA PHE A 181 -9.32 -12.38 -3.67
C PHE A 181 -8.85 -12.70 -2.24
N ASN A 182 -9.69 -13.39 -1.46
CA ASN A 182 -9.46 -13.57 -0.03
C ASN A 182 -8.68 -14.85 0.33
N ASN A 183 -8.68 -15.89 -0.52
CA ASN A 183 -8.08 -17.17 -0.15
C ASN A 183 -6.56 -17.07 0.11
N ASN A 184 -6.12 -17.46 1.32
CA ASN A 184 -4.73 -17.40 1.78
C ASN A 184 -4.05 -16.04 1.48
N THR A 185 -4.79 -14.94 1.68
CA THR A 185 -4.35 -13.56 1.45
C THR A 185 -4.09 -12.85 2.77
N LEU A 186 -2.95 -12.15 2.87
CA LEU A 186 -2.72 -11.10 3.85
C LEU A 186 -3.12 -9.76 3.24
N PHE A 187 -3.95 -9.01 3.97
CA PHE A 187 -4.24 -7.62 3.68
C PHE A 187 -3.52 -6.71 4.67
N ILE A 188 -2.98 -5.62 4.16
CA ILE A 188 -2.33 -4.55 4.90
C ILE A 188 -3.03 -3.26 4.50
N LEU A 189 -3.77 -2.65 5.42
CA LEU A 189 -4.32 -1.31 5.23
C LEU A 189 -3.51 -0.34 6.08
N THR A 190 -2.98 0.71 5.46
CA THR A 190 -2.13 1.71 6.11
C THR A 190 -2.35 3.10 5.54
N TRP A 191 -1.79 4.12 6.19
CA TRP A 191 -1.73 5.50 5.71
C TRP A 191 -0.30 5.85 5.37
N ASP A 192 -0.11 6.74 4.41
CA ASP A 192 1.20 7.22 4.00
C ASP A 192 1.92 8.01 5.10
N GLU A 193 1.18 8.89 5.80
CA GLU A 193 1.64 9.72 6.91
C GLU A 193 0.48 10.23 7.79
N ASN A 194 0.82 10.81 8.94
CA ASN A 194 -0.16 11.49 9.79
C ASN A 194 -0.56 12.86 9.20
N LYS A 195 -1.66 13.43 9.70
CA LYS A 195 -2.13 14.74 9.24
C LYS A 195 -1.44 15.89 9.95
N THR A 196 -1.16 15.71 11.24
CA THR A 196 -0.63 16.78 12.08
C THR A 196 0.91 16.76 12.12
N TRP A 197 1.50 17.40 11.11
CA TRP A 197 2.94 17.54 10.97
C TRP A 197 3.61 18.30 12.13
N VAL A 198 4.88 17.99 12.42
CA VAL A 198 5.78 18.63 13.40
C VAL A 198 5.45 18.41 14.88
N ILE A 199 4.18 18.40 15.28
CA ILE A 199 3.79 18.39 16.69
C ILE A 199 3.36 17.02 17.22
N LYS A 200 3.06 16.06 16.34
CA LYS A 200 2.76 14.67 16.71
C LYS A 200 3.81 13.72 16.15
N PRO A 201 4.13 12.60 16.82
CA PRO A 201 4.84 11.50 16.20
C PRO A 201 4.11 11.04 14.93
N ASN A 202 4.85 10.73 13.87
CA ASN A 202 4.29 10.28 12.59
C ASN A 202 3.83 8.81 12.65
N ILE A 203 2.94 8.51 13.59
CA ILE A 203 2.31 7.22 13.79
C ILE A 203 1.02 7.20 12.99
N VAL A 204 0.85 6.15 12.19
CA VAL A 204 -0.29 5.95 11.29
C VAL A 204 -1.08 4.72 11.68
N TYR A 205 -2.38 4.73 11.43
CA TYR A 205 -3.20 3.55 11.65
C TYR A 205 -2.77 2.46 10.67
N THR A 206 -2.46 1.26 11.15
CA THR A 206 -2.10 0.15 10.27
C THR A 206 -2.72 -1.14 10.79
N VAL A 207 -3.45 -1.85 9.94
CA VAL A 207 -4.08 -3.12 10.28
C VAL A 207 -3.64 -4.21 9.32
N LEU A 208 -3.19 -5.34 9.89
CA LEU A 208 -2.99 -6.59 9.18
C LEU A 208 -4.26 -7.41 9.32
N PHE A 209 -4.85 -7.91 8.23
CA PHE A 209 -6.10 -8.70 8.31
C PHE A 209 -6.19 -9.74 7.19
N GLY A 210 -7.19 -10.60 7.28
CA GLY A 210 -7.44 -11.68 6.32
C GLY A 210 -7.16 -13.08 6.88
N PRO A 211 -7.47 -14.13 6.10
CA PRO A 211 -7.36 -15.51 6.54
C PRO A 211 -5.91 -15.98 6.73
N ALA A 212 -4.95 -15.26 6.17
CA ALA A 212 -3.52 -15.52 6.36
C ALA A 212 -2.99 -15.10 7.74
N VAL A 213 -3.72 -14.25 8.47
CA VAL A 213 -3.28 -13.74 9.77
C VAL A 213 -3.51 -14.80 10.84
N ASN A 214 -2.42 -15.28 11.44
CA ASN A 214 -2.50 -16.18 12.61
C ASN A 214 -2.62 -15.36 13.90
N ARG A 215 -3.82 -14.84 14.14
CA ARG A 215 -4.09 -13.91 15.22
C ARG A 215 -4.14 -14.62 16.58
N THR A 216 -3.29 -14.19 17.53
CA THR A 216 -3.39 -14.55 18.95
C THR A 216 -3.71 -13.37 19.87
N VAL A 217 -3.58 -12.14 19.34
CA VAL A 217 -3.82 -10.86 20.02
C VAL A 217 -4.65 -9.93 19.14
N SER A 218 -5.31 -8.92 19.69
CA SER A 218 -6.04 -7.90 18.89
C SER A 218 -5.15 -6.76 18.40
N THR A 219 -4.06 -6.51 19.10
CA THR A 219 -3.18 -5.37 18.90
C THR A 219 -1.73 -5.79 19.10
N ASP A 220 -0.81 -5.13 18.41
CA ASP A 220 0.64 -5.26 18.58
C ASP A 220 1.29 -3.88 18.68
N ASP A 221 2.08 -3.66 19.73
CA ASP A 221 2.77 -2.41 20.06
C ASP A 221 4.27 -2.44 19.69
N THR A 222 4.71 -3.50 19.02
CA THR A 222 6.05 -3.59 18.44
C THR A 222 6.27 -2.41 17.48
N LYS A 223 7.50 -1.86 17.49
CA LYS A 223 7.83 -0.72 16.64
C LYS A 223 8.03 -1.18 15.19
N TYR A 224 7.13 -0.74 14.32
CA TYR A 224 7.16 -0.97 12.88
C TYR A 224 7.27 0.36 12.13
N ASN A 225 7.60 0.29 10.85
CA ASN A 225 7.46 1.41 9.93
C ASN A 225 7.17 0.92 8.50
N HIS A 226 7.07 1.84 7.54
CA HIS A 226 6.82 1.46 6.13
C HIS A 226 7.84 0.48 5.53
N TYR A 227 9.07 0.38 6.04
CA TYR A 227 10.02 -0.65 5.61
C TYR A 227 9.66 -2.03 6.15
N SER A 228 8.94 -2.14 7.27
CA SER A 228 8.39 -3.40 7.78
C SER A 228 7.41 -4.04 6.81
N ILE A 229 6.68 -3.23 6.02
CA ILE A 229 5.79 -3.76 4.96
C ILE A 229 6.64 -4.44 3.87
N LEU A 230 7.72 -3.80 3.42
CA LEU A 230 8.63 -4.38 2.43
C LEU A 230 9.28 -5.66 2.97
N LYS A 231 9.77 -5.65 4.20
CA LYS A 231 10.34 -6.84 4.83
C LYS A 231 9.34 -7.99 4.91
N SER A 232 8.08 -7.72 5.25
CA SER A 232 7.02 -8.73 5.25
C SER A 232 6.80 -9.37 3.87
N VAL A 233 6.94 -8.59 2.80
CA VAL A 233 6.85 -9.07 1.41
C VAL A 233 8.05 -9.94 1.06
N GLU A 234 9.23 -9.49 1.44
CA GLU A 234 10.50 -10.18 1.21
C GLU A 234 10.54 -11.55 1.91
N GLU A 235 10.18 -11.59 3.19
CA GLU A 235 10.19 -12.81 3.99
C GLU A 235 9.10 -13.79 3.53
N ASN A 236 7.94 -13.32 3.09
CA ASN A 236 6.85 -14.21 2.66
C ASN A 236 7.23 -15.11 1.48
N TRP A 237 8.09 -14.63 0.57
CA TRP A 237 8.52 -15.38 -0.63
C TRP A 237 10.03 -15.65 -0.69
N ASP A 238 10.75 -15.49 0.42
CA ASP A 238 12.21 -15.67 0.49
C ASP A 238 12.94 -14.89 -0.63
N LEU A 239 12.59 -13.61 -0.77
CA LEU A 239 13.06 -12.79 -1.88
C LEU A 239 14.52 -12.34 -1.75
N GLY A 240 15.11 -12.46 -0.54
CA GLY A 240 16.27 -11.66 -0.14
C GLY A 240 15.83 -10.28 0.32
N ASN A 241 16.72 -9.29 0.26
CA ASN A 241 16.44 -7.91 0.64
C ASN A 241 17.11 -6.93 -0.33
N LEU A 242 16.69 -5.66 -0.31
CA LEU A 242 17.26 -4.59 -1.13
C LEU A 242 18.54 -3.99 -0.53
N GLY A 243 18.85 -4.30 0.74
CA GLY A 243 20.05 -3.82 1.42
C GLY A 243 19.92 -2.40 1.98
N GLU A 244 18.69 -1.92 2.16
CA GLU A 244 18.37 -0.57 2.62
C GLU A 244 17.70 -0.65 4.02
N GLY A 245 16.72 0.23 4.30
CA GLY A 245 15.99 0.24 5.58
C GLY A 245 15.13 -0.99 5.85
N ASP A 246 14.93 -1.85 4.85
CA ASP A 246 14.26 -3.15 4.91
C ASP A 246 15.05 -4.21 5.71
N VAL A 247 16.38 -4.14 5.70
CA VAL A 247 17.23 -5.18 6.34
C VAL A 247 16.94 -5.30 7.83
N ASP A 248 16.96 -4.16 8.52
CA ASP A 248 16.82 -4.07 9.98
C ASP A 248 15.41 -3.68 10.41
N ALA A 249 14.45 -3.60 9.48
CA ALA A 249 13.05 -3.38 9.82
C ALA A 249 12.53 -4.53 10.69
N THR A 250 11.57 -4.22 11.57
CA THR A 250 10.89 -5.24 12.37
C THR A 250 9.81 -5.93 11.54
#